data_AF-A0A914ZX90-F1
#
_entry.id   AF-A0A914ZX90-F1
#
_cell.length_a   1.000
_cell.length_b   1.000
_cell.length_c   1.000
_cell.angle_alpha   90.00
_cell.angle_beta   90.00
_cell.angle_gamma   90.00
#
_symmetry.space_group_name_H-M   'P 1'
#
loop_
_entity.id
_entity.type
_entity.pdbx_description
1 polymer ?
#
loop_
_entity_poly.entity_id
_entity_poly.type
_entity_poly.pdbx_seq_one_letter_code
_entity_poly.pdbx_strand_id
1 'polypeptide(L)' 'MSSSRIMESFAQMIPPRAKVIRDGCVKRMDSADVVVGDVVLLKGGDRIPADIRILNASG' A
#
# COMPACT_ATOMS: atom_id res chain seq x y z
N MET A 1 22.34 -12.83 16.40
CA MET A 1 21.85 -12.08 15.23
C MET A 1 20.48 -11.53 15.59
N SER A 2 20.46 -10.27 16.03
CA SER A 2 19.36 -9.68 16.80
C SER A 2 18.09 -9.52 15.96
N SER A 3 16.94 -9.96 16.47
CA SER A 3 15.62 -9.93 15.82
C SER A 3 15.22 -8.57 15.23
N SER A 4 15.82 -7.47 15.71
CA SER A 4 15.57 -6.11 15.23
C SER A 4 15.85 -5.92 13.73
N ARG A 5 16.89 -6.58 13.21
CA ARG A 5 17.33 -6.39 11.81
C ARG A 5 16.35 -7.01 10.80
N ILE A 6 15.64 -8.05 11.22
CA ILE A 6 14.62 -8.72 10.40
C ILE A 6 13.41 -7.79 10.24
N MET A 7 12.93 -7.19 11.33
CA MET A 7 11.80 -6.25 11.32
C MET A 7 12.09 -5.02 10.45
N GLU A 8 13.32 -4.50 10.51
CA GLU A 8 13.74 -3.34 9.72
C GLU A 8 13.73 -3.63 8.22
N SER A 9 14.14 -4.86 7.82
CA SER A 9 14.08 -5.29 6.42
C SER A 9 12.65 -5.42 5.88
N PHE A 10 11.69 -5.83 6.72
CA PHE A 10 10.27 -5.87 6.34
C PHE A 10 9.70 -4.47 6.14
N ALA A 11 10.06 -3.51 7.00
CA ALA A 11 9.60 -2.13 6.86
C ALA A 11 10.03 -1.51 5.51
N GLN A 12 11.19 -1.90 4.96
CA GLN A 12 11.65 -1.42 3.65
C GLN A 12 10.89 -2.02 2.44
N MET A 13 10.13 -3.09 2.64
CA MET A 13 9.30 -3.68 1.58
C MET A 13 8.00 -2.90 1.37
N ILE A 14 7.48 -2.28 2.42
CA ILE A 14 6.25 -1.48 2.38
C ILE A 14 6.53 -0.18 1.65
N PRO A 15 5.80 0.14 0.56
CA PRO A 15 5.96 1.43 -0.09
C PRO A 15 5.62 2.55 0.91
N PRO A 16 6.34 3.68 0.92
CA PRO A 16 6.07 4.77 1.86
C PRO A 16 4.77 5.52 1.54
N ARG A 17 4.21 5.36 0.33
CA ARG A 17 2.98 6.05 -0.07
C ARG A 17 2.07 5.17 -0.91
N ALA A 18 0.77 5.31 -0.69
CA ALA A 18 -0.28 4.69 -1.46
C ALA A 18 -1.11 5.74 -2.23
N LYS A 19 -1.71 5.33 -3.34
CA LYS A 19 -2.76 6.08 -4.05
C LYS A 19 -4.10 5.47 -3.68
N VAL A 20 -4.96 6.23 -3.02
CA VAL A 20 -6.30 5.77 -2.60
C VAL A 20 -7.39 6.64 -3.21
N ILE A 21 -8.59 6.10 -3.32
CA ILE A 21 -9.79 6.84 -3.71
C ILE A 21 -10.61 7.06 -2.43
N ARG A 22 -10.70 8.33 -1.98
CA ARG A 22 -11.56 8.76 -0.87
C ARG A 22 -12.34 9.99 -1.31
N ASP A 23 -13.62 10.05 -0.94
CA ASP A 23 -14.53 11.14 -1.35
C ASP A 23 -14.61 11.32 -2.87
N GLY A 24 -14.55 10.20 -3.62
CA GLY A 24 -14.54 10.20 -5.09
C GLY A 24 -13.26 10.74 -5.74
N CYS A 25 -12.24 11.11 -4.96
CA CYS A 25 -11.01 11.71 -5.46
C CYS A 25 -9.78 10.84 -5.19
N VAL A 26 -8.83 10.83 -6.13
CA VAL A 26 -7.53 10.16 -5.93
C VAL A 26 -6.65 11.00 -5.01
N LYS A 27 -6.24 10.42 -3.89
CA LYS A 27 -5.36 11.04 -2.89
C LYS A 27 -4.09 10.20 -2.75
N ARG A 28 -2.95 10.87 -2.50
CA ARG A 28 -1.73 10.20 -2.02
C ARG A 28 -1.63 10.38 -0.53
N MET A 29 -1.40 9.30 0.19
CA MET A 29 -1.19 9.30 1.64
C MET A 29 -0.09 8.32 2.02
N ASP A 30 0.36 8.39 3.26
CA ASP A 30 1.30 7.43 3.80
C ASP A 30 0.67 6.04 3.80
N SER A 31 1.43 5.00 3.47
CA SER A 31 0.86 3.65 3.47
C SER A 31 0.46 3.19 4.87
N ALA A 32 1.08 3.78 5.90
CA ALA A 32 0.70 3.57 7.30
C ALA A 32 -0.70 4.11 7.64
N ASP A 33 -1.24 5.05 6.85
CA ASP A 33 -2.56 5.67 7.07
C ASP A 33 -3.69 4.97 6.29
N VAL A 34 -3.35 3.92 5.53
CA VAL A 34 -4.32 3.11 4.79
C VAL A 34 -5.03 2.18 5.76
N VAL A 35 -6.36 2.15 5.70
CA VAL A 35 -7.20 1.37 6.59
C VAL A 35 -8.14 0.44 5.82
N VAL A 36 -8.70 -0.54 6.53
CA VAL A 36 -9.72 -1.43 5.95
C VAL A 36 -10.90 -0.61 5.45
N GLY A 37 -11.26 -0.82 4.18
CA GLY A 37 -12.33 -0.08 3.49
C GLY A 37 -11.81 0.91 2.44
N ASP A 38 -10.51 1.23 2.45
CA ASP A 38 -9.92 2.06 1.40
C ASP A 38 -9.89 1.33 0.05
N VAL A 39 -10.20 2.08 -1.02
CA VAL A 39 -9.99 1.62 -2.39
C VAL A 39 -8.63 2.13 -2.86
N VAL A 40 -7.70 1.22 -3.13
CA VAL A 40 -6.33 1.53 -3.56
C VAL A 40 -6.23 1.41 -5.08
N LEU A 41 -5.52 2.35 -5.72
CA LEU A 41 -5.22 2.32 -7.14
C LEU A 41 -3.78 1.87 -7.38
N LEU A 42 -3.62 0.76 -8.11
CA LEU A 42 -2.31 0.20 -8.47
C LEU A 42 -2.04 0.34 -9.98
N LYS A 43 -0.76 0.50 -10.33
CA LYS A 43 -0.25 0.40 -11.70
C LYS A 43 0.84 -0.66 -11.79
N GLY A 44 1.14 -1.13 -13.00
CA GLY A 44 2.25 -2.05 -13.23
C GLY A 44 3.56 -1.48 -12.67
N GLY A 45 4.22 -2.24 -11.79
CA GLY A 45 5.44 -1.84 -11.10
C GLY A 45 5.22 -1.17 -9.73
N ASP A 46 3.98 -0.85 -9.34
CA ASP A 46 3.69 -0.37 -7.98
C ASP A 46 3.88 -1.52 -6.97
N ARG A 47 4.49 -1.22 -5.81
CA ARG A 47 4.48 -2.12 -4.65
C ARG A 47 3.12 -2.03 -3.96
N ILE A 48 2.67 -3.16 -3.40
CA ILE A 48 1.37 -3.22 -2.73
C ILE A 48 1.52 -2.71 -1.29
N PRO A 49 0.69 -1.73 -0.83
CA PRO A 49 0.84 -1.11 0.49
C PRO A 49 0.39 -2.01 1.66
N ALA A 50 -0.53 -2.94 1.42
CA ALA A 50 -1.06 -3.89 2.39
C ALA A 50 -1.64 -5.10 1.64
N ASP A 51 -2.09 -6.13 2.34
CA ASP A 51 -2.86 -7.20 1.70
C ASP A 51 -4.19 -6.64 1.19
N ILE A 52 -4.48 -6.86 -0.10
CA ILE A 52 -5.66 -6.31 -0.77
C ILE A 52 -6.47 -7.38 -1.48
N ARG A 53 -7.73 -7.04 -1.75
CA ARG A 53 -8.62 -7.78 -2.65
C ARG A 53 -8.79 -7.00 -3.95
N ILE A 54 -8.55 -7.66 -5.07
CA ILE A 54 -8.76 -7.05 -6.40
C ILE A 54 -10.27 -6.89 -6.63
N LEU A 55 -10.69 -5.66 -6.91
CA LEU A 55 -12.08 -5.33 -7.27
C LEU A 55 -12.26 -5.20 -8.79
N ASN A 56 -11.24 -4.68 -9.48
CA ASN A 56 -11.21 -4.51 -10.92
C ASN A 56 -9.75 -4.58 -11.39
N ALA A 57 -9.51 -5.16 -12.57
CA ALA A 57 -8.22 -5.20 -13.22
C ALA A 57 -8.40 -5.15 -14.74
N SER A 58 -7.56 -4.36 -15.41
CA SER A 58 -7.50 -4.24 -16.87
C SER A 58 -6.04 -4.15 -17.28
N GLY A 59 -5.65 -4.90 -18.31
CA GLY A 59 -4.29 -4.97 -18.84
C GLY A 59 -4.25 -4.74 -20.34
#